data_AF-A0A8S9V9Z6-F1
#
_entry.id   AF-A0A8S9V9Z6-F1
#
_cell.length_a   1.000
_cell.length_b   1.000
_cell.length_c   1.000
_cell.angle_alpha   90.00
_cell.angle_beta   90.00
_cell.angle_gamma   90.00
#
_symmetry.space_group_name_H-M   'P 1'
#
loop_
_entity.id
_entity.type
_entity.pdbx_description
1 polymer ?
#
loop_
_entity_poly.entity_id
_entity_poly.type
_entity_poly.pdbx_seq_one_letter_code
_entity_poly.pdbx_strand_id
1 'polypeptide(L)'
;MLKSWFAAVLCTALGVAVQQGAPLVSADQWDERADAIVATFTDDDIIGQMTQIDINQLLTEDNKVDDDKVRAYAKMRVGSYLTSPFNNGPVNGTYMWTADEWREVITRIQEITMEENGDHPMVYGVDSVHGAIFVKDAVLFGQQINGGASFNPDLVYEQGRITGRDTEASGVPWVFGPILGISRNPLWARTSRRSARIHTSTLS
;
A
#
# COMPACT_ATOMS: atom_id res chain seq x y z
N MET A 1 9.08 -61.35 -3.77
CA MET A 1 9.22 -60.08 -3.01
C MET A 1 9.41 -58.91 -3.97
N LEU A 2 8.47 -58.67 -4.90
CA LEU A 2 8.67 -57.75 -6.03
C LEU A 2 7.42 -56.89 -6.34
N LYS A 3 6.71 -56.41 -5.32
CA LYS A 3 5.47 -55.62 -5.51
C LYS A 3 5.41 -54.29 -4.75
N SER A 4 6.49 -53.85 -4.09
CA SER A 4 6.45 -52.67 -3.20
C SER A 4 7.05 -51.37 -3.79
N TRP A 5 7.58 -51.41 -5.01
CA TRP A 5 8.36 -50.28 -5.55
C TRP A 5 7.59 -49.38 -6.54
N PHE A 6 6.46 -49.83 -7.08
CA PHE A 6 5.68 -49.02 -8.03
C PHE A 6 4.78 -47.96 -7.38
N ALA A 7 4.38 -48.13 -6.12
CA ALA A 7 3.55 -47.15 -5.42
C ALA A 7 4.34 -45.87 -5.03
N ALA A 8 5.65 -45.99 -4.80
CA ALA A 8 6.49 -44.85 -4.39
C ALA A 8 6.78 -43.88 -5.54
N VAL A 9 6.78 -44.35 -6.79
CA VAL A 9 7.04 -43.53 -7.99
C VAL A 9 5.81 -42.71 -8.40
N LEU A 10 4.59 -43.21 -8.14
CA LEU A 10 3.36 -42.44 -8.42
C LEU A 10 3.12 -41.31 -7.42
N CYS A 11 3.55 -41.44 -6.15
CA CYS A 11 3.44 -40.35 -5.18
C CYS A 11 4.45 -39.22 -5.39
N THR A 12 5.55 -39.47 -6.12
CA THR A 12 6.52 -38.41 -6.47
C THR A 12 6.12 -37.62 -7.71
N ALA A 13 5.28 -38.17 -8.59
CA ALA A 13 4.78 -37.47 -9.78
C ALA A 13 3.62 -36.50 -9.49
N LEU A 14 2.91 -36.67 -8.37
CA LEU A 14 1.76 -35.82 -7.99
C LEU A 14 2.15 -34.57 -7.19
N GLY A 15 3.42 -34.43 -6.77
CA GLY A 15 3.91 -33.30 -5.99
C GLY A 15 4.32 -32.06 -6.80
N VAL A 16 4.35 -32.14 -8.14
CA VAL A 16 4.88 -31.07 -9.02
C VAL A 16 3.77 -30.29 -9.74
N ALA A 17 2.49 -30.65 -9.57
CA ALA A 17 1.39 -30.03 -10.34
C ALA A 17 0.63 -28.90 -9.62
N VAL A 18 1.05 -28.45 -8.44
CA VAL A 18 0.37 -27.35 -7.70
C VAL A 18 1.27 -26.13 -7.61
N GLN A 19 1.56 -25.52 -8.76
CA GLN A 19 2.12 -24.16 -8.80
C GLN A 19 1.76 -23.49 -10.12
N GLN A 20 0.46 -23.48 -10.45
CA GLN A 20 -0.09 -22.51 -11.41
C GLN A 20 -0.78 -21.38 -10.63
N GLY A 21 -0.01 -20.76 -9.72
CA GLY A 21 -0.26 -19.36 -9.38
C GLY A 21 0.25 -18.51 -10.55
N ALA A 22 -0.40 -17.37 -10.81
CA ALA A 22 0.03 -16.41 -11.83
C ALA A 22 1.56 -16.23 -11.78
N PRO A 23 2.24 -16.10 -12.94
CA PRO A 23 3.69 -15.98 -12.96
C PRO A 23 4.07 -14.76 -12.12
N LEU A 24 4.61 -15.02 -10.94
CA LEU A 24 5.25 -13.99 -10.14
C LEU A 24 6.42 -13.50 -10.98
N VAL A 25 6.50 -12.18 -11.15
CA VAL A 25 7.66 -11.52 -11.76
C VAL A 25 8.91 -12.06 -11.05
N SER A 26 9.91 -12.48 -11.83
CA SER A 26 11.19 -12.92 -11.24
C SER A 26 11.76 -11.77 -10.42
N ALA A 27 12.30 -12.06 -9.24
CA ALA A 27 12.74 -11.05 -8.28
C ALA A 27 13.66 -10.00 -8.92
N ASP A 28 14.47 -10.42 -9.88
CA ASP A 28 15.53 -9.61 -10.47
C ASP A 28 15.13 -9.01 -11.84
N GLN A 29 13.87 -9.18 -12.27
CA GLN A 29 13.42 -8.78 -13.61
C GLN A 29 13.65 -7.29 -13.91
N TRP A 30 13.64 -6.44 -12.88
CA TRP A 30 13.76 -4.99 -13.02
C TRP A 30 15.11 -4.45 -12.53
N ASP A 31 16.01 -5.31 -12.05
CA ASP A 31 17.26 -4.88 -11.42
C ASP A 31 18.15 -4.10 -12.40
N GLU A 32 18.38 -4.62 -13.61
CA GLU A 32 19.19 -3.93 -14.63
C GLU A 32 18.63 -2.55 -14.98
N ARG A 33 17.28 -2.43 -15.01
CA ARG A 33 16.62 -1.15 -15.28
C ARG A 33 16.74 -0.20 -14.08
N ALA A 34 16.55 -0.70 -12.87
CA ALA A 34 16.68 0.09 -11.65
C ALA A 34 18.11 0.59 -11.48
N ASP A 35 19.11 -0.28 -11.67
CA ASP A 35 20.53 0.06 -11.61
C ASP A 35 20.90 1.09 -12.67
N ALA A 36 20.39 0.96 -13.90
CA ALA A 36 20.61 1.94 -14.96
C ALA A 36 20.03 3.32 -14.60
N ILE A 37 18.86 3.37 -13.96
CA ILE A 37 18.25 4.64 -13.49
C ILE A 37 19.07 5.23 -12.35
N VAL A 38 19.34 4.44 -11.30
CA VAL A 38 20.09 4.90 -10.11
C VAL A 38 21.50 5.34 -10.47
N ALA A 39 22.15 4.71 -11.45
CA ALA A 39 23.47 5.13 -11.92
C ALA A 39 23.49 6.54 -12.54
N THR A 40 22.32 7.08 -12.96
CA THR A 40 22.20 8.45 -13.47
C THR A 40 21.91 9.49 -12.39
N PHE A 41 21.64 9.05 -11.15
CA PHE A 41 21.23 9.94 -10.07
C PHE A 41 22.40 10.76 -9.54
N THR A 42 22.12 12.02 -9.24
CA THR A 42 22.95 12.85 -8.36
C THR A 42 22.66 12.51 -6.90
N ASP A 43 23.50 12.97 -5.98
CA ASP A 43 23.25 12.83 -4.54
C ASP A 43 21.89 13.44 -4.14
N ASP A 44 21.49 14.55 -4.78
CA ASP A 44 20.19 15.20 -4.57
C ASP A 44 19.03 14.33 -5.07
N ASP A 45 19.19 13.61 -6.19
CA ASP A 45 18.19 12.65 -6.67
C ASP A 45 18.02 11.50 -5.68
N ILE A 46 19.11 10.96 -5.15
CA ILE A 46 19.05 9.87 -4.16
C ILE A 46 18.31 10.35 -2.89
N ILE A 47 18.71 11.50 -2.35
CA ILE A 47 18.11 12.05 -1.12
C ILE A 47 16.62 12.38 -1.36
N GLY A 48 16.30 13.00 -2.49
CA GLY A 48 14.92 13.34 -2.85
C GLY A 48 14.04 12.10 -3.00
N GLN A 49 14.52 11.07 -3.71
CA GLN A 49 13.78 9.82 -3.89
C GLN A 49 13.59 9.03 -2.57
N MET A 50 14.48 9.22 -1.59
CA MET A 50 14.34 8.68 -0.24
C MET A 50 13.44 9.51 0.69
N THR A 51 12.93 10.66 0.21
CA THR A 51 12.13 11.58 1.00
C THR A 51 10.64 11.39 0.73
N GLN A 52 9.86 11.30 1.81
CA GLN A 52 8.40 11.23 1.77
C GLN A 52 7.79 12.40 2.56
N ILE A 53 6.89 13.16 1.92
CA ILE A 53 6.29 14.38 2.49
C ILE A 53 4.77 14.24 2.67
N ASP A 54 4.24 14.85 3.72
CA ASP A 54 2.80 14.90 4.00
C ASP A 54 2.06 15.81 3.00
N ILE A 55 0.93 15.35 2.44
CA ILE A 55 0.16 16.14 1.44
C ILE A 55 -0.25 17.52 1.94
N ASN A 56 -0.45 17.74 3.24
CA ASN A 56 -0.84 19.06 3.77
C ASN A 56 0.24 20.12 3.50
N GLN A 57 1.48 19.73 3.22
CA GLN A 57 2.53 20.67 2.78
C GLN A 57 2.34 21.15 1.34
N LEU A 58 1.54 20.45 0.54
CA LEU A 58 1.25 20.77 -0.86
C LEU A 58 -0.08 21.48 -1.05
N LEU A 59 -0.88 21.59 0.00
CA LEU A 59 -2.23 22.13 -0.09
C LEU A 59 -2.30 23.56 0.45
N THR A 60 -3.33 24.25 0.01
CA THR A 60 -3.83 25.48 0.63
C THR A 60 -4.69 25.14 1.86
N GLU A 61 -5.05 26.16 2.64
CA GLU A 61 -5.93 25.99 3.82
C GLU A 61 -7.31 25.42 3.46
N ASP A 62 -7.74 25.56 2.21
CA ASP A 62 -9.01 25.04 1.70
C ASP A 62 -8.90 23.61 1.11
N ASN A 63 -7.79 22.90 1.38
CA ASN A 63 -7.49 21.59 0.78
C ASN A 63 -7.53 21.63 -0.76
N LYS A 64 -6.90 22.63 -1.38
CA LYS A 64 -6.65 22.63 -2.84
C LYS A 64 -5.16 22.52 -3.11
N VAL A 65 -4.79 21.93 -4.24
CA VAL A 65 -3.38 21.84 -4.65
C VAL A 65 -2.82 23.24 -4.84
N ASP A 66 -1.69 23.50 -4.20
CA ASP A 66 -0.87 24.68 -4.39
C ASP A 66 0.27 24.33 -5.34
N ASP A 67 0.10 24.64 -6.62
CA ASP A 67 1.04 24.31 -7.69
C ASP A 67 2.46 24.82 -7.42
N ASP A 68 2.61 25.99 -6.76
CA ASP A 68 3.92 26.57 -6.46
C ASP A 68 4.65 25.74 -5.39
N LYS A 69 3.93 25.27 -4.37
CA LYS A 69 4.50 24.35 -3.37
C LYS A 69 4.87 23.01 -4.00
N VAL A 70 3.99 22.44 -4.82
CA VAL A 70 4.29 21.18 -5.54
C VAL A 70 5.55 21.34 -6.38
N ARG A 71 5.65 22.44 -7.14
CA ARG A 71 6.83 22.73 -7.97
C ARG A 71 8.10 22.90 -7.14
N ALA A 72 8.01 23.51 -5.97
CA ALA A 72 9.14 23.63 -5.05
C ALA A 72 9.64 22.26 -4.56
N TYR A 73 8.73 21.37 -4.14
CA TYR A 73 9.10 20.02 -3.71
C TYR A 73 9.57 19.13 -4.87
N ALA A 74 8.99 19.29 -6.06
CA ALA A 74 9.43 18.58 -7.27
C ALA A 74 10.87 18.96 -7.67
N LYS A 75 11.25 20.24 -7.56
CA LYS A 75 12.64 20.70 -7.76
C LYS A 75 13.61 20.16 -6.72
N MET A 76 13.12 19.84 -5.52
CA MET A 76 13.86 19.13 -4.47
C MET A 76 13.83 17.60 -4.64
N ARG A 77 13.25 17.12 -5.74
CA ARG A 77 13.30 15.73 -6.19
C ARG A 77 12.60 14.73 -5.28
N VAL A 78 11.62 15.22 -4.50
CA VAL A 78 10.84 14.42 -3.56
C VAL A 78 10.16 13.26 -4.29
N GLY A 79 10.46 12.03 -3.88
CA GLY A 79 9.98 10.81 -4.55
C GLY A 79 8.62 10.31 -4.07
N SER A 80 8.14 10.75 -2.90
CA SER A 80 6.88 10.25 -2.38
C SER A 80 6.08 11.28 -1.57
N TYR A 81 4.76 11.16 -1.67
CA TYR A 81 3.81 11.90 -0.84
C TYR A 81 2.87 10.93 -0.13
N LEU A 82 2.33 11.34 1.01
CA LEU A 82 1.47 10.47 1.80
C LEU A 82 0.27 11.18 2.42
N THR A 83 -0.57 10.35 3.05
CA THR A 83 -1.68 10.71 3.95
C THR A 83 -2.94 11.23 3.27
N SER A 84 -3.96 11.49 4.08
CA SER A 84 -5.18 12.18 3.71
C SER A 84 -5.16 13.62 4.24
N PRO A 85 -5.65 14.60 3.48
CA PRO A 85 -5.74 15.99 3.94
C PRO A 85 -6.79 16.19 5.05
N PHE A 86 -7.58 15.15 5.36
CA PHE A 86 -8.62 15.19 6.39
C PHE A 86 -8.19 14.53 7.70
N ASN A 87 -6.91 14.16 7.85
CA ASN A 87 -6.41 13.50 9.06
C ASN A 87 -6.55 14.39 10.32
N ASN A 88 -6.61 15.71 10.15
CA ASN A 88 -6.80 16.69 11.22
C ASN A 88 -8.27 17.15 11.38
N GLY A 89 -9.21 16.51 10.68
CA GLY A 89 -10.63 16.84 10.71
C GLY A 89 -11.16 17.43 9.40
N PRO A 90 -12.45 17.78 9.35
CA PRO A 90 -13.07 18.33 8.16
C PRO A 90 -12.59 19.76 7.87
N VAL A 91 -12.44 20.07 6.58
CA VAL A 91 -12.10 21.42 6.10
C VAL A 91 -13.32 21.95 5.35
N ASN A 92 -13.80 23.13 5.75
CA ASN A 92 -14.99 23.78 5.16
C ASN A 92 -16.23 22.86 5.07
N GLY A 93 -16.42 21.99 6.07
CA GLY A 93 -17.54 21.03 6.11
C GLY A 93 -17.35 19.80 5.22
N THR A 94 -16.23 19.68 4.51
CA THR A 94 -15.86 18.51 3.73
C THR A 94 -15.06 17.55 4.60
N TYR A 95 -15.50 16.29 4.67
CA TYR A 95 -14.88 15.26 5.50
C TYR A 95 -13.97 14.32 4.72
N MET A 96 -14.24 14.14 3.43
CA MET A 96 -13.54 13.21 2.55
C MET A 96 -13.71 13.66 1.10
N TRP A 97 -12.72 13.37 0.28
CA TRP A 97 -12.80 13.46 -1.18
C TRP A 97 -13.38 12.19 -1.80
N THR A 98 -14.09 12.37 -2.90
CA THR A 98 -14.50 11.29 -3.82
C THR A 98 -13.29 10.71 -4.54
N ALA A 99 -13.47 9.53 -5.15
CA ALA A 99 -12.40 8.91 -5.94
C ALA A 99 -11.93 9.78 -7.10
N ASP A 100 -12.83 10.55 -7.71
CA ASP A 100 -12.49 11.45 -8.83
C ASP A 100 -11.70 12.67 -8.37
N GLU A 101 -12.08 13.29 -7.24
CA GLU A 101 -11.32 14.40 -6.63
C GLU A 101 -9.91 13.96 -6.23
N TRP A 102 -9.78 12.77 -5.62
CA TRP A 102 -8.48 12.17 -5.33
C TRP A 102 -7.63 11.99 -6.59
N ARG A 103 -8.22 11.45 -7.65
CA ARG A 103 -7.52 11.23 -8.92
C ARG A 103 -7.07 12.54 -9.54
N GLU A 104 -7.92 13.57 -9.53
CA GLU A 104 -7.58 14.90 -10.06
C GLU A 104 -6.37 15.49 -9.32
N VAL A 105 -6.39 15.46 -7.97
CA VAL A 105 -5.31 15.96 -7.13
C VAL A 105 -4.00 15.21 -7.38
N ILE A 106 -4.03 13.88 -7.35
CA ILE A 106 -2.82 13.05 -7.54
C ILE A 106 -2.27 13.24 -8.95
N THR A 107 -3.14 13.28 -9.96
CA THR A 107 -2.74 13.50 -11.36
C THR A 107 -2.06 14.85 -11.50
N ARG A 108 -2.62 15.91 -10.91
CA ARG A 108 -2.02 17.25 -10.96
C ARG A 108 -0.63 17.29 -10.32
N ILE A 109 -0.47 16.66 -9.15
CA ILE A 109 0.82 16.57 -8.46
C ILE A 109 1.83 15.77 -9.30
N GLN A 110 1.39 14.67 -9.90
CA GLN A 110 2.21 13.83 -10.76
C GLN A 110 2.69 14.60 -12.00
N GLU A 111 1.81 15.34 -12.68
CA GLU A 111 2.14 16.15 -13.85
C GLU A 111 3.25 17.16 -13.53
N ILE A 112 3.06 17.97 -12.48
CA ILE A 112 4.06 18.97 -12.06
C ILE A 112 5.36 18.29 -11.65
N THR A 113 5.29 17.13 -10.99
CA THR A 113 6.50 16.40 -10.59
C THR A 113 7.27 15.90 -11.80
N MET A 114 6.60 15.34 -12.80
CA MET A 114 7.24 14.86 -14.03
C MET A 114 7.91 16.01 -14.81
N GLU A 115 7.27 17.19 -14.86
CA GLU A 115 7.82 18.39 -15.53
C GLU A 115 9.15 18.85 -14.92
N GLU A 116 9.32 18.76 -13.60
CA GLU A 116 10.44 19.39 -12.88
C GLU A 116 11.49 18.40 -12.40
N ASN A 117 11.11 17.13 -12.16
CA ASN A 117 11.96 16.11 -11.54
C ASN A 117 12.63 15.18 -12.57
N GLY A 118 12.83 15.66 -13.79
CA GLY A 118 13.52 14.92 -14.85
C GLY A 118 12.85 13.59 -15.21
N ASP A 119 11.52 13.59 -15.33
CA ASP A 119 10.68 12.43 -15.69
C ASP A 119 10.66 11.27 -14.66
N HIS A 120 11.10 11.48 -13.42
CA HIS A 120 10.94 10.49 -12.35
C HIS A 120 9.55 10.59 -11.70
N PRO A 121 8.74 9.52 -11.74
CA PRO A 121 7.40 9.55 -11.18
C PRO A 121 7.43 9.54 -9.65
N MET A 122 6.51 10.27 -9.02
CA MET A 122 6.29 10.15 -7.58
C MET A 122 5.40 8.96 -7.24
N VAL A 123 5.54 8.45 -6.02
CA VAL A 123 4.65 7.43 -5.46
C VAL A 123 3.81 8.03 -4.34
N TYR A 124 2.49 7.89 -4.45
CA TYR A 124 1.56 8.33 -3.42
C TYR A 124 1.13 7.18 -2.51
N GLY A 125 1.23 7.38 -1.19
CA GLY A 125 0.92 6.38 -0.16
C GLY A 125 -0.27 6.77 0.74
N VAL A 126 -1.15 5.82 1.06
CA VAL A 126 -2.29 6.07 1.95
C VAL A 126 -2.57 4.90 2.92
N ASP A 127 -3.05 5.19 4.13
CA ASP A 127 -3.41 4.19 5.16
C ASP A 127 -4.76 3.48 4.91
N SER A 128 -4.98 2.88 3.73
CA SER A 128 -6.16 2.06 3.43
C SER A 128 -6.10 0.65 4.06
N VAL A 129 -6.17 0.56 5.40
CA VAL A 129 -5.88 -0.68 6.16
C VAL A 129 -7.07 -1.62 6.37
N HIS A 130 -8.30 -1.16 6.16
CA HIS A 130 -9.53 -1.95 6.30
C HIS A 130 -10.62 -1.49 5.31
N GLY A 131 -10.22 -1.28 4.05
CA GLY A 131 -11.01 -0.58 3.04
C GLY A 131 -10.33 0.74 2.64
N ALA A 132 -10.84 1.40 1.59
CA ALA A 132 -10.32 2.70 1.16
C ALA A 132 -10.83 3.82 2.09
N ILE A 133 -10.30 3.86 3.31
CA ILE A 133 -10.88 4.61 4.44
C ILE A 133 -10.97 6.13 4.24
N PHE A 134 -10.20 6.68 3.30
CA PHE A 134 -10.16 8.11 3.01
C PHE A 134 -10.85 8.46 1.69
N VAL A 135 -11.45 7.48 1.02
CA VAL A 135 -12.23 7.67 -0.20
C VAL A 135 -13.70 7.67 0.19
N LYS A 136 -14.40 8.75 -0.15
CA LYS A 136 -15.83 8.87 0.12
C LYS A 136 -16.61 7.75 -0.57
N ASP A 137 -17.61 7.22 0.13
CA ASP A 137 -18.51 6.16 -0.34
C ASP A 137 -17.84 4.80 -0.64
N ALA A 138 -16.57 4.61 -0.22
CA ALA A 138 -15.87 3.34 -0.37
C ALA A 138 -16.33 2.28 0.65
N VAL A 139 -16.10 1.02 0.31
CA VAL A 139 -16.44 -0.11 1.19
C VAL A 139 -15.49 -0.15 2.39
N LEU A 140 -16.05 -0.17 3.59
CA LEU A 140 -15.32 -0.36 4.84
C LEU A 140 -15.55 -1.77 5.38
N PHE A 141 -14.47 -2.39 5.82
CA PHE A 141 -14.47 -3.71 6.42
C PHE A 141 -14.20 -3.63 7.93
N GLY A 142 -14.40 -4.77 8.60
CA GLY A 142 -13.92 -4.95 9.97
C GLY A 142 -12.41 -4.72 10.07
N GLN A 143 -11.96 -4.33 11.26
CA GLN A 143 -10.53 -4.17 11.55
C GLN A 143 -9.80 -5.51 11.40
N GLN A 144 -8.47 -5.48 11.30
CA GLN A 144 -7.70 -6.69 11.02
C GLN A 144 -7.88 -7.81 12.08
N ILE A 145 -8.21 -7.46 13.33
CA ILE A 145 -8.54 -8.44 14.36
C ILE A 145 -9.83 -9.22 14.03
N ASN A 146 -10.81 -8.59 13.38
CA ASN A 146 -12.03 -9.26 12.92
C ASN A 146 -11.72 -10.24 11.79
N GLY A 147 -10.84 -9.86 10.86
CA GLY A 147 -10.33 -10.76 9.82
C GLY A 147 -9.62 -11.97 10.43
N GLY A 148 -8.72 -11.76 11.39
CA GLY A 148 -8.06 -12.84 12.11
C GLY A 148 -9.02 -13.74 12.89
N ALA A 149 -10.04 -13.15 13.54
CA ALA A 149 -11.06 -13.90 14.27
C ALA A 149 -11.96 -14.76 13.38
N SER A 150 -12.06 -14.46 12.08
CA SER A 150 -12.81 -15.29 11.13
C SER A 150 -12.12 -16.62 10.80
N PHE A 151 -10.80 -16.72 11.02
CA PHE A 151 -9.96 -17.85 10.60
C PHE A 151 -10.15 -18.24 9.12
N ASN A 152 -10.52 -17.29 8.26
CA ASN A 152 -10.79 -17.50 6.85
C ASN A 152 -9.83 -16.66 5.98
N PRO A 153 -8.74 -17.25 5.46
CA PRO A 153 -7.79 -16.55 4.61
C PRO A 153 -8.39 -16.03 3.31
N ASP A 154 -9.34 -16.76 2.71
CA ASP A 154 -9.98 -16.35 1.45
C ASP A 154 -10.82 -15.09 1.64
N LEU A 155 -11.51 -14.97 2.79
CA LEU A 155 -12.24 -13.76 3.15
C LEU A 155 -11.30 -12.55 3.30
N VAL A 156 -10.15 -12.74 3.95
CA VAL A 156 -9.15 -11.68 4.13
C VAL A 156 -8.50 -11.30 2.79
N TYR A 157 -8.29 -12.27 1.91
CA TYR A 157 -7.82 -12.05 0.55
C TYR A 157 -8.82 -11.19 -0.25
N GLU A 158 -10.11 -11.52 -0.23
CA GLU A 158 -11.15 -10.73 -0.90
C GLU A 158 -11.27 -9.31 -0.33
N GLN A 159 -11.16 -9.16 0.99
CA GLN A 159 -11.08 -7.84 1.63
C GLN A 159 -9.89 -7.02 1.11
N GLY A 160 -8.70 -7.64 1.01
CA GLY A 160 -7.51 -6.99 0.45
C GLY A 160 -7.69 -6.61 -1.02
N ARG A 161 -8.27 -7.51 -1.82
CA ARG A 161 -8.54 -7.28 -3.25
C ARG A 161 -9.51 -6.11 -3.48
N ILE A 162 -10.58 -6.02 -2.71
CA ILE A 162 -11.54 -4.90 -2.79
C ILE A 162 -10.88 -3.59 -2.31
N THR A 163 -10.12 -3.65 -1.22
CA THR A 163 -9.40 -2.47 -0.69
C THR A 163 -8.40 -1.92 -1.71
N GLY A 164 -7.64 -2.81 -2.37
CA GLY A 164 -6.71 -2.47 -3.43
C GLY A 164 -7.42 -1.83 -4.62
N ARG A 165 -8.48 -2.47 -5.13
CA ARG A 165 -9.30 -1.94 -6.23
C ARG A 165 -9.85 -0.54 -5.94
N ASP A 166 -10.43 -0.33 -4.77
CA ASP A 166 -11.08 0.95 -4.42
C ASP A 166 -10.04 2.06 -4.19
N THR A 167 -8.86 1.71 -3.64
CA THR A 167 -7.76 2.66 -3.45
C THR A 167 -7.08 3.00 -4.79
N GLU A 168 -6.87 2.01 -5.65
CA GLU A 168 -6.37 2.20 -7.02
C GLU A 168 -7.36 3.04 -7.84
N ALA A 169 -8.67 2.87 -7.64
CA ALA A 169 -9.67 3.71 -8.27
C ALA A 169 -9.52 5.19 -7.89
N SER A 170 -9.03 5.52 -6.69
CA SER A 170 -8.69 6.91 -6.32
C SER A 170 -7.36 7.42 -6.90
N GLY A 171 -6.62 6.58 -7.64
CA GLY A 171 -5.33 6.92 -8.23
C GLY A 171 -4.14 6.73 -7.30
N VAL A 172 -4.34 6.12 -6.12
CA VAL A 172 -3.26 5.88 -5.14
C VAL A 172 -2.62 4.51 -5.40
N PRO A 173 -1.33 4.44 -5.77
CA PRO A 173 -0.67 3.18 -6.09
C PRO A 173 -0.17 2.41 -4.85
N TRP A 174 0.00 3.07 -3.70
CA TRP A 174 0.61 2.44 -2.52
C TRP A 174 -0.29 2.50 -1.28
N VAL A 175 -0.57 1.34 -0.71
CA VAL A 175 -1.34 1.18 0.52
C VAL A 175 -0.41 0.80 1.68
N PHE A 176 -0.53 1.50 2.81
CA PHE A 176 0.20 1.19 4.05
C PHE A 176 -0.46 0.06 4.86
N GLY A 177 -0.57 -1.12 4.24
CA GLY A 177 -1.12 -2.31 4.86
C GLY A 177 -0.65 -3.59 4.17
N PRO A 178 -0.92 -4.77 4.76
CA PRO A 178 -1.64 -5.00 6.02
C PRO A 178 -0.79 -4.76 7.29
N ILE A 179 -1.44 -4.66 8.45
CA ILE A 179 -0.77 -4.52 9.76
C ILE A 179 -0.58 -5.91 10.39
N LEU A 180 0.56 -6.53 10.09
CA LEU A 180 0.91 -7.89 10.56
C LEU A 180 1.47 -7.95 11.99
N GLY A 181 1.29 -6.90 12.78
CA GLY A 181 1.73 -6.88 14.18
C GLY A 181 0.95 -7.88 15.04
N ILE A 182 1.62 -8.53 15.99
CA ILE A 182 0.99 -9.48 16.94
C ILE A 182 0.69 -8.74 18.25
N SER A 183 -0.57 -8.64 18.68
CA SER A 183 -0.92 -7.95 19.94
C SER A 183 -0.80 -8.88 21.14
N ARG A 184 0.14 -8.57 22.04
CA ARG A 184 0.32 -9.30 23.31
C ARG A 184 -0.23 -8.55 24.52
N ASN A 185 -0.34 -7.23 24.44
CA ASN A 185 -0.84 -6.39 25.53
C ASN A 185 -2.21 -5.77 25.14
N PRO A 186 -3.32 -6.14 25.81
CA PRO A 186 -4.64 -5.53 25.56
C PRO A 186 -4.67 -4.01 25.74
N LEU A 187 -3.83 -3.46 26.61
CA LEU A 187 -3.82 -2.04 26.95
C LEU A 187 -3.26 -1.17 25.80
N TRP A 188 -2.66 -1.79 24.78
CA TRP A 188 -2.17 -1.04 23.65
C TRP A 188 -3.32 -0.60 22.74
N ALA A 189 -3.45 0.71 22.53
CA ALA A 189 -4.56 1.34 21.80
C ALA A 189 -4.73 0.83 20.34
N ARG A 190 -3.69 0.26 19.75
CA ARG A 190 -3.70 -0.27 18.37
C ARG A 190 -4.00 -1.78 18.31
N THR A 191 -4.48 -2.39 19.40
CA THR A 191 -4.81 -3.82 19.45
C THR A 191 -5.88 -4.22 18.41
N SER A 192 -6.87 -3.35 18.15
CA SER A 192 -7.91 -3.63 17.14
C SER A 192 -7.34 -3.71 15.72
N ARG A 193 -6.30 -2.93 15.42
CA ARG A 193 -5.67 -2.87 14.10
C ARG A 193 -4.72 -4.04 13.79
N ARG A 194 -4.51 -4.96 14.73
CA ARG A 194 -3.56 -6.09 14.59
C ARG A 194 -4.28 -7.38 14.18
N SER A 195 -3.65 -8.18 13.33
CA SER A 195 -4.21 -9.42 12.77
C SER A 195 -4.46 -10.52 13.82
N ALA A 196 -3.64 -10.62 14.89
CA ALA A 196 -3.78 -11.72 15.84
C ALA A 196 -3.40 -11.37 17.29
N ARG A 197 -4.05 -12.09 18.23
CA ARG A 197 -3.56 -12.35 19.59
C ARG A 197 -3.33 -13.86 19.72
N ILE A 198 -2.09 -14.28 19.91
CA ILE A 198 -1.78 -15.66 20.27
C ILE A 198 -1.88 -15.77 21.79
N HIS A 199 -2.93 -16.41 22.30
CA HIS A 199 -2.95 -16.88 23.68
C HIS A 199 -2.02 -18.08 23.77
N THR A 200 -0.86 -17.92 24.39
CA THR A 200 -0.15 -19.06 24.96
C THR A 200 -0.89 -19.42 26.25
N SER A 201 -1.93 -20.24 26.15
CA SER A 201 -2.40 -20.97 27.32
C SER A 201 -1.31 -21.95 27.68
N THR A 202 -0.50 -21.63 28.69
CA THR A 202 0.17 -22.66 29.47
C THR A 202 -0.95 -23.52 30.05
N LEU A 203 -1.13 -24.72 29.49
CA LEU A 203 -1.83 -25.80 30.15
C LEU A 203 -1.10 -26.04 31.49
N SER A 204 -1.76 -25.68 32.59
CA SER A 204 -1.45 -26.14 33.94
C SER A 204 -2.56 -27.05 34.41
#